data_AF-A0A9P8I6H3-F1
#
_entry.id   AF-A0A9P8I6H3-F1
#
_cell.length_a   1.000
_cell.length_b   1.000
_cell.length_c   1.000
_cell.angle_alpha   90.00
_cell.angle_beta   90.00
_cell.angle_gamma   90.00
#
_symmetry.space_group_name_H-M   'P 1'
#
loop_
_entity.id
_entity.type
_entity.pdbx_description
1 polymer ?
#
loop_
_entity_poly.entity_id
_entity_poly.type
_entity_poly.pdbx_seq_one_letter_code
_entity_poly.pdbx_strand_id
1 'polypeptide(L)'
;MPNVVRRPRQCRPLRQSERTRDHARSDLLHWPSEAIAVATGLPRTAVQSALRSGVESPKKQTGRKPIITRKVRERLVARATLDAAHHRMTYTEITWLEGVQAGKP
;
A
#
# COMPACT_ATOMS: atom_id res chain seq x y z
N MET A 1 29.44 -13.75 19.41
CA MET A 1 29.07 -13.68 17.97
C MET A 1 27.74 -12.95 17.86
N PRO A 2 27.67 -11.70 17.36
CA PRO A 2 26.38 -11.04 17.19
C PRO A 2 25.63 -11.69 16.02
N ASN A 3 24.41 -12.15 16.31
CA ASN A 3 23.52 -12.79 15.35
C ASN A 3 22.95 -11.70 14.42
N VAL A 4 23.58 -11.51 13.26
CA VAL A 4 23.13 -10.54 12.25
C VAL A 4 21.90 -11.12 11.56
N VAL A 5 20.71 -10.77 12.06
CA VAL A 5 19.44 -11.02 11.40
C VAL A 5 19.44 -10.26 10.07
N ARG A 6 19.84 -10.93 8.99
CA ARG A 6 19.75 -10.40 7.62
C ARG A 6 18.29 -10.13 7.32
N ARG A 7 17.87 -8.86 7.35
CA ARG A 7 16.56 -8.44 6.86
C ARG A 7 16.42 -8.93 5.41
N PRO A 8 15.37 -9.67 5.04
CA PRO A 8 15.19 -10.09 3.66
C PRO A 8 15.19 -8.84 2.78
N ARG A 9 16.01 -8.86 1.71
CA ARG A 9 15.99 -7.86 0.64
C ARG A 9 14.53 -7.62 0.29
N GLN A 10 14.13 -6.35 0.15
CA GLN A 10 12.75 -5.99 -0.18
C GLN A 10 12.29 -6.81 -1.38
N CYS A 11 11.52 -7.86 -1.13
CA CYS A 11 11.01 -8.73 -2.17
C CYS A 11 9.91 -7.95 -2.86
N ARG A 12 10.14 -7.63 -4.13
CA ARG A 12 9.13 -7.05 -5.00
C ARG A 12 7.88 -7.95 -4.99
N PRO A 13 6.67 -7.39 -4.89
CA PRO A 13 5.44 -8.16 -5.09
C PRO A 13 5.43 -8.81 -6.48
N LEU A 14 5.07 -10.10 -6.53
CA LEU A 14 4.87 -10.84 -7.78
C LEU A 14 3.81 -10.15 -8.64
N ARG A 15 4.12 -9.95 -9.91
CA ARG A 15 3.18 -9.42 -10.90
C ARG A 15 2.08 -10.45 -11.19
N GLN A 16 0.93 -9.96 -11.65
CA GLN A 16 -0.20 -10.80 -12.05
C GLN A 16 0.18 -11.86 -13.09
N SER A 17 0.95 -11.48 -14.10
CA SER A 17 1.39 -12.39 -15.17
C SER A 17 2.31 -13.51 -14.68
N GLU A 18 3.12 -13.26 -13.66
CA GLU A 18 3.99 -14.28 -13.04
C GLU A 18 3.15 -15.30 -12.28
N ARG A 19 2.15 -14.83 -11.52
CA ARG A 19 1.21 -15.69 -10.78
C ARG A 19 0.41 -16.59 -11.71
N THR A 20 -0.07 -16.06 -12.84
CA THR A 20 -0.82 -16.86 -13.82
C THR A 20 0.05 -17.97 -14.42
N ARG A 21 1.33 -17.70 -14.66
CA ARG A 21 2.28 -18.71 -15.16
C ARG A 21 2.59 -19.77 -14.12
N ASP A 22 2.79 -19.38 -12.86
CA ASP A 22 3.03 -20.31 -11.77
C ASP A 22 1.82 -21.24 -11.55
N HIS A 23 0.60 -20.69 -11.58
CA HIS A 23 -0.64 -21.46 -11.52
C HIS A 23 -0.81 -22.39 -12.72
N ALA A 24 -0.61 -21.91 -13.94
CA ALA A 24 -0.70 -22.76 -15.13
C ALA A 24 0.29 -23.94 -15.07
N ARG A 25 1.52 -23.73 -14.55
CA ARG A 25 2.52 -24.79 -14.39
C ARG A 25 2.19 -25.77 -13.27
N SER A 26 1.58 -25.30 -12.19
CA SER A 26 1.12 -26.15 -11.09
C SER A 26 -0.09 -26.99 -11.50
N ASP A 27 -1.10 -26.38 -12.10
CA ASP A 27 -2.40 -27.00 -12.32
C ASP A 27 -2.46 -27.85 -13.60
N LEU A 28 -1.84 -27.38 -14.70
CA LEU A 28 -1.88 -28.10 -15.99
C LEU A 28 -0.73 -29.10 -16.16
N LEU A 29 0.41 -28.83 -15.54
CA LEU A 29 1.62 -29.63 -15.73
C LEU A 29 2.04 -30.39 -14.46
N HIS A 30 1.37 -30.17 -13.32
CA HIS A 30 1.67 -30.80 -12.03
C HIS A 30 3.12 -30.61 -11.57
N TRP A 31 3.72 -29.45 -11.89
CA TRP A 31 5.11 -29.19 -11.50
C TRP A 31 5.24 -28.98 -9.99
N PRO A 32 6.26 -29.56 -9.34
CA PRO A 32 6.55 -29.25 -7.95
C PRO A 32 7.01 -27.80 -7.80
N SER A 33 6.70 -27.17 -6.67
CA SER A 33 7.01 -25.74 -6.43
C SER A 33 8.51 -25.42 -6.56
N GLU A 34 9.40 -26.38 -6.32
CA GLU A 34 10.84 -26.23 -6.50
C GLU A 34 11.22 -26.09 -7.98
N ALA A 35 10.65 -26.89 -8.87
CA ALA A 35 10.88 -26.78 -10.31
C ALA A 35 10.35 -25.46 -10.87
N ILE A 36 9.19 -25.01 -10.37
CA ILE A 36 8.62 -23.70 -10.74
C ILE A 36 9.55 -22.57 -10.30
N ALA A 37 10.06 -22.60 -9.07
CA ALA A 37 10.98 -21.60 -8.53
C ALA A 37 12.29 -21.50 -9.34
N VAL A 38 12.86 -22.64 -9.73
CA VAL A 38 14.05 -22.67 -10.60
C VAL A 38 13.73 -22.10 -11.98
N ALA A 39 12.60 -22.49 -12.57
CA ALA A 39 12.20 -22.05 -13.90
C ALA A 39 11.78 -20.57 -13.99
N THR A 40 11.40 -19.94 -12.87
CA THR A 40 11.03 -18.51 -12.82
C THR A 40 12.08 -17.63 -12.15
N GLY A 41 13.09 -18.21 -11.51
CA GLY A 41 14.07 -17.47 -10.72
C GLY A 41 13.47 -16.80 -9.47
N LEU A 42 12.29 -17.25 -9.03
CA LEU A 42 11.58 -16.68 -7.88
C LEU A 42 11.91 -17.45 -6.60
N PRO A 43 11.90 -16.79 -5.42
CA PRO A 43 12.04 -17.49 -4.15
C PRO A 43 10.94 -18.53 -3.96
N ARG A 44 11.28 -19.71 -3.43
CA ARG A 44 10.32 -20.80 -3.14
C ARG A 44 9.12 -20.31 -2.32
N THR A 45 9.37 -19.44 -1.35
CA THR A 45 8.32 -18.84 -0.50
C THR A 45 7.34 -17.98 -1.30
N ALA A 46 7.82 -17.30 -2.36
CA ALA A 46 6.99 -16.48 -3.23
C ALA A 46 6.10 -17.36 -4.12
N VAL A 47 6.65 -18.43 -4.69
CA VAL A 47 5.88 -19.42 -5.48
C VAL A 47 4.82 -20.09 -4.60
N GLN A 48 5.19 -20.58 -3.40
CA GLN A 48 4.22 -21.17 -2.46
C GLN A 48 3.13 -20.19 -2.05
N SER A 49 3.50 -18.93 -1.77
CA SER A 49 2.52 -17.89 -1.48
C SER A 49 1.60 -17.62 -2.66
N ALA A 50 2.10 -17.62 -3.90
CA ALA A 50 1.31 -17.40 -5.10
C ALA A 50 0.34 -18.55 -5.37
N LEU A 51 0.81 -19.80 -5.24
CA LEU A 51 -0.03 -20.99 -5.37
C LEU A 51 -1.15 -20.99 -4.31
N ARG A 52 -0.83 -20.64 -3.06
CA ARG A 52 -1.82 -20.57 -1.98
C ARG A 52 -2.82 -19.41 -2.14
N SER A 53 -2.37 -18.25 -2.62
CA SER A 53 -3.24 -17.07 -2.79
C SER A 53 -4.07 -17.10 -4.06
N GLY A 54 -3.86 -18.08 -4.94
CA GLY A 54 -4.48 -18.08 -6.26
C GLY A 54 -3.87 -17.04 -7.21
N VAL A 55 -4.56 -16.85 -8.33
CA VAL A 55 -4.18 -15.89 -9.38
C VAL A 55 -4.41 -14.45 -8.91
N GLU A 56 -5.22 -14.19 -7.89
CA GLU A 56 -5.48 -12.84 -7.41
C GLU A 56 -4.22 -12.15 -6.86
N SER A 57 -4.04 -10.87 -7.22
CA SER A 57 -2.98 -10.03 -6.65
C SER A 57 -3.32 -9.60 -5.22
N PRO A 58 -2.36 -9.55 -4.28
CA PRO A 58 -2.59 -9.09 -2.93
C PRO A 58 -3.11 -7.65 -2.99
N LYS A 59 -4.23 -7.42 -2.31
CA LYS A 59 -4.81 -6.08 -2.18
C LYS A 59 -3.78 -5.18 -1.50
N LYS A 60 -3.60 -3.96 -2.03
CA LYS A 60 -2.76 -2.96 -1.38
C LYS A 60 -3.24 -2.79 0.06
N GLN A 61 -2.31 -2.80 1.01
CA GLN A 61 -2.65 -2.53 2.40
C GLN A 61 -3.27 -1.15 2.49
N THR A 62 -4.42 -1.05 3.16
CA THR A 62 -5.04 0.24 3.44
C THR A 62 -4.08 1.03 4.32
N GLY A 63 -3.58 2.15 3.80
CA GLY A 63 -2.68 3.03 4.53
C GLY A 63 -3.32 3.61 5.80
N ARG A 64 -2.53 4.35 6.58
CA ARG A 64 -3.03 5.05 7.76
C ARG A 64 -4.18 5.98 7.37
N LYS A 65 -5.28 5.93 8.13
CA LYS A 65 -6.40 6.87 7.95
C LYS A 65 -5.91 8.30 8.16
N PRO A 66 -6.32 9.26 7.31
CA PRO A 66 -5.96 10.66 7.51
C PRO A 66 -6.46 11.16 8.86
N ILE A 67 -5.68 12.02 9.51
CA ILE A 67 -6.02 12.62 10.82
C ILE A 67 -7.29 13.47 10.69
N ILE A 68 -7.46 14.12 9.55
CA ILE A 68 -8.58 15.01 9.26
C ILE A 68 -9.63 14.24 8.45
N THR A 69 -10.89 14.34 8.87
CA THR A 69 -12.01 13.73 8.16
C THR A 69 -12.32 14.47 6.86
N ARG A 70 -13.00 13.80 5.92
CA ARG A 70 -13.40 14.39 4.64
C ARG A 70 -14.21 15.69 4.80
N LYS A 71 -15.20 15.69 5.70
CA LYS A 71 -16.06 16.86 5.97
C LYS A 71 -15.26 18.06 6.48
N VAL A 72 -14.29 17.82 7.35
CA VAL A 72 -13.43 18.89 7.89
C VAL A 72 -12.54 19.45 6.79
N ARG A 73 -11.99 18.60 5.91
CA ARG A 73 -11.24 19.08 4.74
C ARG A 73 -12.11 19.95 3.83
N GLU A 74 -13.33 19.52 3.52
CA GLU A 74 -14.26 20.28 2.67
C GLU A 74 -14.58 21.66 3.26
N ARG A 75 -14.82 21.73 4.58
CA ARG A 75 -15.03 23.01 5.29
C ARG A 75 -13.80 23.93 5.24
N LEU A 76 -12.61 23.39 5.48
CA LEU A 76 -11.36 24.16 5.41
C LEU A 76 -11.13 24.73 4.01
N VAL A 77 -11.36 23.93 2.97
CA VAL A 77 -11.25 24.38 1.58
C VAL A 77 -12.28 25.46 1.28
N ALA A 78 -13.56 25.24 1.62
CA ALA A 78 -14.62 26.20 1.39
C ALA A 78 -14.36 27.54 2.07
N ARG A 79 -13.84 27.53 3.30
CA ARG A 79 -13.46 28.74 4.03
C ARG A 79 -12.29 29.46 3.37
N ALA A 80 -11.25 28.72 2.95
CA ALA A 80 -10.09 29.29 2.28
C ALA A 80 -10.43 29.96 0.94
N THR A 81 -11.49 29.50 0.28
CA THR A 81 -11.94 29.99 -1.04
C THR A 81 -13.14 30.94 -0.97
N LEU A 82 -13.53 31.39 0.22
CA LEU A 82 -14.79 32.11 0.41
C LEU A 82 -14.78 33.51 -0.19
N ASP A 83 -13.71 34.28 0.05
CA ASP A 83 -13.53 35.62 -0.51
C ASP A 83 -12.03 35.98 -0.64
N ALA A 84 -11.74 37.16 -1.21
CA ALA A 84 -10.38 37.66 -1.39
C ALA A 84 -9.62 37.89 -0.06
N ALA A 85 -10.31 38.09 1.06
CA ALA A 85 -9.69 38.24 2.37
C ALA A 85 -9.28 36.87 2.94
N HIS A 86 -10.14 35.86 2.84
CA HIS A 86 -9.86 34.49 3.24
C HIS A 86 -8.75 33.85 2.41
N HIS A 87 -8.64 34.22 1.12
CA HIS A 87 -7.50 33.83 0.29
C HIS A 87 -6.14 34.35 0.78
N ARG A 88 -6.14 35.44 1.57
CA ARG A 88 -4.94 36.03 2.17
C ARG A 88 -4.69 35.52 3.59
N MET A 89 -5.65 34.82 4.20
CA MET A 89 -5.49 34.25 5.53
C MET A 89 -4.54 33.05 5.50
N THR A 90 -3.81 32.89 6.60
CA THR A 90 -2.94 31.74 6.83
C THR A 90 -3.77 30.50 7.11
N TYR A 91 -3.19 29.33 6.83
CA TYR A 91 -3.81 28.04 7.14
C TYR A 91 -4.23 27.94 8.62
N THR A 92 -3.39 28.44 9.53
CA THR A 92 -3.66 28.46 10.97
C THR A 92 -4.94 29.24 11.29
N GLU A 93 -5.10 30.46 10.75
CA GLU A 93 -6.29 31.29 11.00
C GLU A 93 -7.57 30.59 10.50
N ILE A 94 -7.50 29.98 9.32
CA ILE A 94 -8.63 29.23 8.74
C ILE A 94 -8.98 28.01 9.61
N THR A 95 -7.98 27.30 10.15
CA THR A 95 -8.23 26.16 11.04
C THR A 95 -8.83 26.57 12.38
N TRP A 96 -8.41 27.72 12.94
CA TRP A 96 -8.98 28.29 14.15
C TRP A 96 -10.46 28.66 13.95
N LEU A 97 -10.79 29.31 12.83
CA LEU A 97 -12.17 29.67 12.49
C LEU A 97 -13.07 28.44 12.33
N GLU A 98 -12.55 27.34 11.80
CA GLU A 98 -13.29 26.09 11.66
C GLU A 98 -13.29 25.21 12.93
N GLY A 99 -12.69 25.67 14.03
CA GLY A 99 -12.61 24.92 15.29
C GLY A 99 -11.81 23.62 15.17
N VAL A 100 -10.95 23.52 14.17
CA VAL A 100 -10.07 22.38 13.96
C VAL A 100 -8.80 22.64 14.75
N GLN A 101 -8.54 21.85 15.79
CA GLN A 101 -7.23 21.87 16.45
C GLN A 101 -6.17 21.43 15.43
N ALA A 102 -5.51 22.40 14.81
CA ALA A 102 -4.32 22.20 14.02
C ALA A 102 -3.17 21.81 14.97
N GLY A 103 -3.12 20.52 15.32
CA GLY A 103 -2.03 19.91 16.07
C GLY A 103 -1.77 20.55 17.44
N LYS A 104 -2.38 20.02 18.49
CA LYS A 104 -1.57 19.72 19.67
C LYS A 104 -1.10 18.26 19.53
N PRO A 105 0.22 17.99 19.68
CA PRO A 105 0.74 16.62 19.67
C PRO A 105 0.08 15.76 20.75
#